data_AF-A0A961KS29-F1
#
_entry.id   AF-A0A961KS29-F1
#
_cell.length_a   1.000
_cell.length_b   1.000
_cell.length_c   1.000
_cell.angle_alpha   90.00
_cell.angle_beta   90.00
_cell.angle_gamma   90.00
#
_symmetry.space_group_name_H-M   'P 1'
#
loop_
_entity.id
_entity.type
_entity.pdbx_description
1 polymer ?
#
loop_
_entity_poly.entity_id
_entity_poly.type
_entity_poly.pdbx_seq_one_letter_code
_entity_poly.pdbx_strand_id
1 'polypeptide(L)'
;MGFNIKDVGGETAGGPSNWNATLDLTLSSSATISGDFDAFILGNVNIGEASGGYAFSALSNTSFGTLTSNATTGTYTFTPNWANIVATGSDQVVSFTVTGTDGGNSETDTVVINLLICVARGTRIDTMRGPLAVEDLVCGDLVRTMDGVPQPVRWIGSRRVQAREMALDPSLRPVRFEPDAMGPGSPERALRVSPQHRVFLQDWRAQLMFGEDQVLVPAKSLINDSTVRRETGNEEIEYFHILFDEHQIMFTEGLATESFHPGAYTLAELDAPVRAELLKLFPHLQDDTGYGAVARPALRAWEARMLHEAIEPPVSP
;
A
#
# COMPACT_ATOMS: atom_id res chain seq x y z
N MET A 1 -12.69 -12.73 -2.91
CA MET A 1 -13.65 -12.99 -4.00
C MET A 1 -13.56 -11.85 -5.01
N GLY A 2 -13.38 -12.16 -6.30
CA GLY A 2 -13.41 -11.19 -7.40
C GLY A 2 -12.60 -11.62 -8.63
N PHE A 3 -13.28 -12.29 -9.58
CA PHE A 3 -12.95 -12.53 -11.00
C PHE A 3 -13.89 -11.67 -11.87
N ASN A 4 -13.57 -11.40 -13.17
CA ASN A 4 -14.52 -11.47 -14.32
C ASN A 4 -13.96 -10.94 -15.69
N ILE A 5 -13.99 -11.74 -16.77
CA ILE A 5 -13.98 -11.38 -18.22
C ILE A 5 -15.42 -11.54 -18.77
N LYS A 6 -16.16 -10.44 -18.88
CA LYS A 6 -17.62 -10.49 -18.66
C LYS A 6 -18.50 -11.23 -19.64
N ASP A 7 -18.21 -11.35 -20.93
CA ASP A 7 -19.18 -12.02 -21.81
C ASP A 7 -18.53 -12.43 -23.13
N VAL A 8 -17.68 -13.46 -23.08
CA VAL A 8 -17.16 -14.06 -24.32
C VAL A 8 -18.28 -14.73 -25.17
N GLY A 9 -19.54 -14.70 -24.69
CA GLY A 9 -20.74 -14.83 -25.52
C GLY A 9 -22.01 -14.15 -24.98
N GLY A 10 -22.17 -12.83 -25.22
CA GLY A 10 -23.46 -12.29 -25.69
C GLY A 10 -24.37 -11.46 -24.75
N GLU A 11 -23.89 -10.36 -24.15
CA GLU A 11 -24.74 -9.19 -23.88
C GLU A 11 -24.11 -7.87 -24.37
N THR A 12 -24.96 -7.04 -24.99
CA THR A 12 -24.63 -6.01 -25.99
C THR A 12 -24.09 -4.67 -25.45
N ALA A 13 -23.25 -4.67 -24.42
CA ALA A 13 -22.62 -3.43 -23.94
C ALA A 13 -21.22 -3.63 -23.34
N GLY A 14 -20.32 -4.31 -24.06
CA GLY A 14 -18.91 -4.46 -23.68
C GLY A 14 -18.12 -3.17 -23.84
N GLY A 15 -17.46 -2.74 -22.77
CA GLY A 15 -16.46 -1.66 -22.75
C GLY A 15 -15.26 -2.10 -21.91
N PRO A 16 -14.07 -1.53 -22.12
CA PRO A 16 -12.87 -1.92 -21.38
C PRO A 16 -13.08 -1.77 -19.88
N SER A 17 -12.84 -2.85 -19.12
CA SER A 17 -12.88 -2.83 -17.65
C SER A 17 -11.46 -2.79 -17.08
N ASN A 18 -11.24 -1.94 -16.08
CA ASN A 18 -9.98 -1.83 -15.36
C ASN A 18 -10.06 -2.60 -14.03
N TRP A 19 -9.15 -3.54 -13.84
CA TRP A 19 -8.99 -4.33 -12.63
C TRP A 19 -7.73 -3.90 -11.88
N ASN A 20 -7.87 -3.61 -10.59
CA ASN A 20 -6.77 -3.11 -9.76
C ASN A 20 -6.37 -4.17 -8.73
N ALA A 21 -5.13 -4.66 -8.80
CA ALA A 21 -4.46 -5.38 -7.71
C ALA A 21 -3.58 -4.42 -6.91
N THR A 22 -3.39 -4.68 -5.62
CA THR A 22 -2.45 -3.91 -4.80
C THR A 22 -1.46 -4.86 -4.15
N LEU A 23 -0.17 -4.61 -4.36
CA LEU A 23 0.91 -5.41 -3.81
C LEU A 23 1.23 -4.97 -2.37
N ASP A 24 1.49 -5.94 -1.51
CA ASP A 24 1.83 -5.72 -0.10
C ASP A 24 3.36 -5.77 0.07
N LEU A 25 3.95 -4.62 0.40
CA LEU A 25 5.40 -4.39 0.36
C LEU A 25 6.18 -5.04 1.52
N THR A 26 5.52 -5.63 2.52
CA THR A 26 6.21 -6.27 3.65
C THR A 26 6.68 -7.69 3.42
N LEU A 27 6.49 -8.22 2.21
CA LEU A 27 6.79 -9.61 1.86
C LEU A 27 8.06 -9.71 1.02
N SER A 28 9.14 -9.20 1.58
CA SER A 28 10.46 -9.20 0.96
C SER A 28 11.04 -10.61 0.76
N SER A 29 10.44 -11.66 1.33
CA SER A 29 10.90 -13.04 1.15
C SER A 29 10.22 -13.85 0.04
N SER A 30 9.11 -13.34 -0.55
CA SER A 30 8.50 -13.69 -1.85
C SER A 30 6.99 -13.38 -1.80
N ALA A 31 6.52 -12.42 -2.60
CA ALA A 31 5.08 -12.26 -2.84
C ALA A 31 4.81 -11.97 -4.31
N THR A 32 4.47 -13.02 -5.04
CA THR A 32 3.91 -12.94 -6.37
C THR A 32 2.43 -12.54 -6.30
N ILE A 33 1.92 -11.82 -7.30
CA ILE A 33 0.49 -11.57 -7.47
C ILE A 33 -0.04 -12.57 -8.48
N SER A 34 -0.97 -13.42 -8.07
CA SER A 34 -1.55 -14.42 -8.96
C SER A 34 -3.06 -14.20 -9.13
N GLY A 35 -3.58 -14.59 -10.27
CA GLY A 35 -5.01 -14.57 -10.57
C GLY A 35 -5.35 -15.61 -11.63
N ASP A 36 -6.65 -15.80 -11.84
CA ASP A 36 -7.19 -16.79 -12.78
C ASP A 36 -8.39 -16.16 -13.51
N PHE A 37 -8.35 -16.07 -14.83
CA PHE A 37 -9.42 -15.51 -15.64
C PHE A 37 -10.37 -16.57 -16.22
N ASP A 38 -10.20 -17.84 -15.84
CA ASP A 38 -11.04 -18.97 -16.27
C ASP A 38 -11.90 -19.53 -15.12
N ALA A 39 -11.66 -19.06 -13.88
CA ALA A 39 -12.35 -19.54 -12.70
C ALA A 39 -13.74 -18.88 -12.52
N PHE A 40 -14.70 -19.32 -13.32
CA PHE A 40 -16.13 -19.09 -13.04
C PHE A 40 -16.76 -20.33 -12.41
N ILE A 41 -16.99 -20.26 -11.10
CA ILE A 41 -17.61 -21.35 -10.34
C ILE A 41 -19.11 -21.06 -10.20
N LEU A 42 -19.94 -21.80 -10.92
CA LEU A 42 -21.39 -21.84 -10.69
C LEU A 42 -21.75 -23.19 -10.04
N GLY A 43 -21.89 -23.21 -8.72
CA GLY A 43 -22.05 -24.46 -7.96
C GLY A 43 -20.73 -25.23 -7.84
N ASN A 44 -20.70 -26.51 -8.25
CA ASN A 44 -19.50 -27.39 -8.20
C ASN A 44 -18.88 -27.66 -9.59
N VAL A 45 -19.24 -26.86 -10.59
CA VAL A 45 -18.77 -27.03 -11.97
C VAL A 45 -18.00 -25.78 -12.38
N ASN A 46 -16.78 -25.97 -12.89
CA ASN A 46 -16.01 -24.93 -13.56
C ASN A 46 -16.49 -24.87 -15.02
N ILE A 47 -17.08 -23.74 -15.42
CA ILE A 47 -17.76 -23.62 -16.72
C ILE A 47 -16.86 -22.98 -17.79
N GLY A 48 -15.71 -22.41 -17.39
CA GLY A 48 -14.75 -21.72 -18.26
C GLY A 48 -15.32 -20.45 -18.90
N GLU A 49 -14.59 -19.33 -18.83
CA GLU A 49 -15.07 -18.05 -19.38
C GLU A 49 -14.70 -17.86 -20.87
N ALA A 50 -13.62 -18.50 -21.35
CA ALA A 50 -13.15 -18.35 -22.74
C ALA A 50 -12.73 -19.70 -23.38
N SER A 51 -13.64 -20.36 -24.10
CA SER A 51 -13.39 -21.71 -24.66
C SER A 51 -12.29 -21.77 -25.75
N GLY A 52 -12.02 -20.64 -26.39
CA GLY A 52 -10.94 -20.45 -27.37
C GLY A 52 -9.59 -20.04 -26.75
N GLY A 53 -9.53 -19.88 -25.43
CA GLY A 53 -8.32 -19.55 -24.68
C GLY A 53 -8.09 -18.04 -24.48
N TYR A 54 -6.93 -17.74 -23.90
CA TYR A 54 -6.53 -16.41 -23.42
C TYR A 54 -5.24 -15.93 -24.07
N ALA A 55 -5.17 -14.63 -24.34
CA ALA A 55 -3.94 -13.94 -24.73
C ALA A 55 -3.59 -12.88 -23.69
N PHE A 56 -2.33 -12.84 -23.25
CA PHE A 56 -1.83 -11.83 -22.32
C PHE A 56 -0.88 -10.90 -23.06
N SER A 57 -1.02 -9.60 -22.84
CA SER A 57 -0.01 -8.64 -23.32
C SER A 57 1.22 -8.64 -22.42
N ALA A 58 2.30 -8.04 -22.91
CA ALA A 58 3.46 -7.74 -22.09
C ALA A 58 3.10 -6.74 -20.98
N LEU A 59 3.88 -6.76 -19.90
CA LEU A 59 3.79 -5.72 -18.89
C LEU A 59 4.06 -4.34 -19.52
N SER A 60 3.30 -3.34 -19.11
CA SER A 60 3.50 -1.93 -19.47
C SER A 60 4.89 -1.43 -19.10
N ASN A 61 5.51 -2.06 -18.10
CA ASN A 61 6.94 -1.98 -17.87
C ASN A 61 7.52 -3.35 -17.49
N THR A 62 8.13 -4.01 -18.46
CA THR A 62 8.80 -5.31 -18.29
C THR A 62 10.04 -5.25 -17.41
N SER A 63 10.58 -4.06 -17.14
CA SER A 63 11.68 -3.91 -16.20
C SER A 63 11.21 -4.18 -14.78
N PHE A 64 9.94 -3.92 -14.46
CA PHE A 64 9.40 -3.96 -13.10
C PHE A 64 8.93 -5.35 -12.66
N GLY A 65 9.06 -6.36 -13.50
CA GLY A 65 8.77 -7.73 -13.07
C GLY A 65 8.61 -8.68 -14.23
N THR A 66 8.35 -9.94 -13.88
CA THR A 66 8.07 -10.99 -14.84
C THR A 66 6.62 -11.40 -14.69
N LEU A 67 5.88 -11.37 -15.79
CA LEU A 67 4.55 -11.96 -15.87
C LEU A 67 4.67 -13.36 -16.46
N THR A 68 4.29 -14.37 -15.68
CA THR A 68 4.09 -15.74 -16.17
C THR A 68 2.59 -15.96 -16.31
N SER A 69 2.14 -16.49 -17.44
CA SER A 69 0.72 -16.76 -17.69
C SER A 69 0.48 -18.07 -18.43
N ASN A 70 -0.72 -18.59 -18.30
CA ASN A 70 -1.20 -19.77 -19.00
C ASN A 70 -2.38 -19.40 -19.88
N ALA A 71 -2.15 -19.42 -21.19
CA ALA A 71 -3.15 -19.10 -22.21
C ALA A 71 -4.31 -20.10 -22.26
N THR A 72 -4.15 -21.31 -21.74
CA THR A 72 -5.20 -22.33 -21.73
C THR A 72 -6.12 -22.21 -20.52
N THR A 73 -5.57 -21.85 -19.35
CA THR A 73 -6.32 -21.83 -18.08
C THR A 73 -6.60 -20.42 -17.57
N GLY A 74 -6.23 -19.36 -18.31
CA GLY A 74 -6.44 -17.98 -17.86
C GLY A 74 -5.64 -17.55 -16.62
N THR A 75 -4.79 -18.43 -16.06
CA THR A 75 -4.02 -18.14 -14.85
C THR A 75 -2.81 -17.27 -15.16
N TYR A 76 -2.50 -16.33 -14.26
CA TYR A 76 -1.27 -15.55 -14.31
C TYR A 76 -0.60 -15.45 -12.94
N THR A 77 0.69 -15.14 -12.96
CA THR A 77 1.51 -14.84 -11.80
C THR A 77 2.49 -13.74 -12.17
N PHE A 78 2.31 -12.56 -11.60
CA PHE A 78 3.27 -11.46 -11.64
C PHE A 78 4.27 -11.61 -10.50
N THR A 79 5.54 -11.72 -10.87
CA THR A 79 6.67 -11.69 -9.94
C THR A 79 7.33 -10.31 -10.05
N PRO A 80 7.18 -9.44 -9.05
CA PRO A 80 7.81 -8.13 -9.05
C PRO A 80 9.34 -8.26 -9.13
N ASN A 81 9.97 -7.50 -10.02
CA ASN A 81 11.40 -7.29 -9.99
C ASN A 81 11.64 -6.11 -9.07
N TRP A 82 11.78 -6.41 -7.78
CA TRP A 82 11.95 -5.41 -6.75
C TRP A 82 13.13 -4.51 -7.02
N ALA A 83 14.27 -5.04 -7.48
CA ALA A 83 15.43 -4.20 -7.77
C ALA A 83 15.14 -3.11 -8.81
N ASN A 84 14.29 -3.38 -9.80
CA ASN A 84 13.95 -2.41 -10.84
C ASN A 84 12.74 -1.55 -10.51
N ILE A 85 11.73 -2.09 -9.80
CA ILE A 85 10.61 -1.31 -9.24
C ILE A 85 11.16 -0.30 -8.23
N VAL A 86 12.11 -0.76 -7.43
CA VAL A 86 12.82 -0.01 -6.39
C VAL A 86 14.00 0.77 -7.00
N ALA A 87 14.11 0.89 -8.33
CA ALA A 87 15.07 1.78 -8.97
C ALA A 87 14.41 3.05 -9.57
N THR A 88 13.10 3.18 -9.48
CA THR A 88 12.32 4.20 -10.23
C THR A 88 12.05 5.45 -9.43
N GLY A 89 11.99 5.32 -8.13
CA GLY A 89 11.87 6.44 -7.22
C GLY A 89 10.56 7.16 -7.10
N SER A 90 9.48 6.44 -7.34
CA SER A 90 8.14 6.95 -7.18
C SER A 90 7.19 5.78 -7.03
N ASP A 91 5.95 6.03 -6.63
CA ASP A 91 4.87 5.05 -6.75
C ASP A 91 4.88 4.49 -8.17
N GLN A 92 5.00 3.17 -8.27
CA GLN A 92 4.97 2.51 -9.56
C GLN A 92 3.62 1.91 -9.82
N VAL A 93 3.18 2.12 -11.07
CA VAL A 93 2.01 1.49 -11.64
C VAL A 93 2.49 0.52 -12.71
N VAL A 94 2.35 -0.77 -12.46
CA VAL A 94 2.57 -1.80 -13.49
C VAL A 94 1.23 -2.34 -13.94
N SER A 95 1.06 -2.50 -15.25
CA SER A 95 -0.17 -3.01 -15.83
C SER A 95 0.07 -3.99 -16.96
N PHE A 96 -0.92 -4.83 -17.25
CA PHE A 96 -0.96 -5.68 -18.45
C PHE A 96 -2.42 -5.91 -18.84
N THR A 97 -2.66 -6.42 -20.03
CA THR A 97 -4.01 -6.77 -20.50
C THR A 97 -4.16 -8.27 -20.73
N VAL A 98 -5.37 -8.76 -20.54
CA VAL A 98 -5.77 -10.13 -20.88
C VAL A 98 -6.92 -10.07 -21.86
N THR A 99 -6.88 -10.93 -22.88
CA THR A 99 -7.93 -11.05 -23.90
C THR A 99 -8.45 -12.48 -23.93
N GLY A 100 -9.70 -12.71 -23.55
CA GLY A 100 -10.37 -14.01 -23.69
C GLY A 100 -11.00 -14.16 -25.08
N THR A 101 -11.00 -15.36 -25.65
CA THR A 101 -11.62 -15.66 -26.97
C THR A 101 -12.59 -16.84 -26.88
N ASP A 102 -13.73 -16.75 -27.54
CA ASP A 102 -14.70 -17.85 -27.67
C ASP A 102 -15.43 -17.75 -29.02
N GLY A 103 -15.44 -18.84 -29.79
CA GLY A 103 -16.23 -18.96 -31.02
C GLY A 103 -16.03 -17.86 -32.08
N GLY A 104 -14.96 -17.06 -32.01
CA GLY A 104 -14.68 -15.93 -32.90
C GLY A 104 -14.89 -14.53 -32.28
N ASN A 105 -15.37 -14.44 -31.04
CA ASN A 105 -15.48 -13.21 -30.26
C ASN A 105 -14.28 -13.06 -29.31
N SER A 106 -13.95 -11.82 -28.95
CA SER A 106 -12.89 -11.53 -27.98
C SER A 106 -13.19 -10.31 -27.11
N GLU A 107 -12.82 -10.35 -25.83
CA GLU A 107 -12.94 -9.23 -24.89
C GLU A 107 -11.60 -9.01 -24.18
N THR A 108 -11.27 -7.75 -23.82
CA THR A 108 -9.98 -7.39 -23.22
C THR A 108 -10.14 -6.59 -21.92
N ASP A 109 -9.47 -7.04 -20.86
CA ASP A 109 -9.38 -6.38 -19.57
C ASP A 109 -7.97 -5.93 -19.23
N THR A 110 -7.84 -4.90 -18.38
CA THR A 110 -6.54 -4.38 -17.91
C THR A 110 -6.35 -4.64 -16.43
N VAL A 111 -5.18 -5.14 -16.03
CA VAL A 111 -4.72 -5.32 -14.64
C VAL A 111 -3.76 -4.21 -14.26
N VAL A 112 -3.87 -3.60 -13.06
CA VAL A 112 -3.05 -2.47 -12.56
C VAL A 112 -2.51 -2.75 -11.13
N ILE A 113 -1.27 -2.33 -10.79
CA ILE A 113 -0.54 -2.65 -9.52
C ILE A 113 0.15 -1.40 -8.90
N ASN A 114 -0.10 -1.03 -7.61
CA ASN A 114 0.33 0.26 -6.96
C ASN A 114 1.13 0.14 -5.62
N LEU A 115 2.00 1.13 -5.27
CA LEU A 115 2.98 1.13 -4.13
C LEU A 115 3.19 2.52 -3.41
N LEU A 116 2.80 2.77 -2.13
CA LEU A 116 2.85 4.10 -1.41
C LEU A 116 2.82 4.08 0.15
N ILE A 117 3.70 4.77 0.89
CA ILE A 117 3.68 4.97 2.38
C ILE A 117 3.98 6.42 2.81
N CYS A 118 2.99 7.21 3.24
CA CYS A 118 3.12 8.64 3.60
C CYS A 118 2.02 9.17 4.57
N VAL A 119 2.24 10.33 5.20
CA VAL A 119 1.23 11.16 5.90
C VAL A 119 0.82 12.40 5.11
N ALA A 120 -0.38 12.95 5.28
CA ALA A 120 -0.84 14.10 4.53
C ALA A 120 -0.40 15.46 5.12
N ARG A 121 -0.38 16.51 4.30
CA ARG A 121 -0.24 17.90 4.72
C ARG A 121 -1.23 18.28 5.82
N GLY A 122 -0.74 19.06 6.78
CA GLY A 122 -1.50 19.54 7.93
C GLY A 122 -1.58 18.53 9.08
N THR A 123 -1.10 17.29 8.87
CA THR A 123 -0.92 16.30 9.94
C THR A 123 0.10 16.81 10.94
N ARG A 124 -0.27 16.84 12.22
CA ARG A 124 0.62 17.23 13.31
C ARG A 124 1.44 16.05 13.80
N ILE A 125 2.73 16.30 13.98
CA ILE A 125 3.72 15.37 14.53
C ILE A 125 4.07 15.82 15.94
N ASP A 126 4.07 14.91 16.90
CA ASP A 126 4.45 15.24 18.27
C ASP A 126 5.95 15.52 18.36
N THR A 127 6.29 16.76 18.74
CA THR A 127 7.68 17.18 18.97
C THR A 127 7.89 17.62 20.41
N MET A 128 9.14 17.78 20.81
CA MET A 128 9.50 18.30 22.14
C MET A 128 9.06 19.76 22.38
N ARG A 129 8.65 20.47 21.33
CA ARG A 129 8.12 21.84 21.40
C ARG A 129 6.58 21.89 21.35
N GLY A 130 5.95 20.72 21.37
CA GLY A 130 4.52 20.53 21.12
C GLY A 130 4.25 20.02 19.69
N PRO A 131 2.98 19.74 19.34
CA PRO A 131 2.61 19.23 18.03
C PRO A 131 2.91 20.25 16.93
N LEU A 132 3.65 19.84 15.90
CA LEU A 132 4.04 20.67 14.75
C LEU A 132 3.45 20.09 13.47
N ALA A 133 2.93 20.93 12.57
CA ALA A 133 2.46 20.43 11.26
C ALA A 133 3.63 19.82 10.48
N VAL A 134 3.40 18.72 9.76
CA VAL A 134 4.46 18.00 9.06
C VAL A 134 5.19 18.87 8.06
N GLU A 135 4.50 19.80 7.38
CA GLU A 135 5.13 20.76 6.46
C GLU A 135 6.04 21.80 7.13
N ASP A 136 5.92 22.00 8.44
CA ASP A 136 6.72 22.96 9.21
C ASP A 136 7.90 22.28 9.92
N LEU A 137 7.95 20.95 9.91
CA LEU A 137 9.01 20.15 10.51
C LEU A 137 10.30 20.29 9.72
N VAL A 138 11.43 20.49 10.41
CA VAL A 138 12.74 20.61 9.76
C VAL A 138 13.74 19.61 10.32
N CYS A 139 14.78 19.31 9.53
CA CYS A 139 15.87 18.44 9.99
C CYS A 139 16.48 18.97 11.30
N GLY A 140 16.65 18.07 12.26
CA GLY A 140 17.12 18.35 13.61
C GLY A 140 16.02 18.56 14.65
N ASP A 141 14.76 18.76 14.24
CA ASP A 141 13.64 18.80 15.20
C ASP A 141 13.52 17.45 15.93
N LEU A 142 13.30 17.52 17.24
CA LEU A 142 13.16 16.33 18.09
C LEU A 142 11.71 15.87 18.12
N VAL A 143 11.43 14.76 17.43
CA VAL A 143 10.13 14.10 17.40
C VAL A 143 10.03 13.07 18.51
N ARG A 144 8.90 13.04 19.19
CA ARG A 144 8.61 12.03 20.21
C ARG A 144 8.39 10.68 19.53
N THR A 145 9.10 9.66 19.99
CA THR A 145 8.96 8.28 19.51
C THR A 145 8.50 7.36 20.63
N MET A 146 7.98 6.19 20.27
CA MET A 146 7.41 5.24 21.23
C MET A 146 8.48 4.58 22.13
N ASP A 147 9.64 4.23 21.56
CA ASP A 147 10.63 3.35 22.21
C ASP A 147 11.67 4.07 23.06
N GLY A 148 11.51 5.38 23.31
CA GLY A 148 12.33 6.06 24.29
C GLY A 148 12.56 7.54 23.99
N VAL A 149 13.83 7.90 23.79
CA VAL A 149 14.26 9.30 23.70
C VAL A 149 13.77 9.89 22.38
N PRO A 150 13.27 11.16 22.38
CA PRO A 150 12.93 11.86 21.17
C PRO A 150 14.05 11.81 20.13
N GLN A 151 13.69 11.51 18.89
CA GLN A 151 14.65 11.31 17.80
C GLN A 151 14.72 12.55 16.91
N PRO A 152 15.93 12.97 16.49
CA PRO A 152 16.09 14.09 15.58
C PRO A 152 15.66 13.69 14.17
N VAL A 153 14.78 14.49 13.57
CA VAL A 153 14.43 14.33 12.16
C VAL A 153 15.68 14.45 11.33
N ARG A 154 15.93 13.42 10.53
CA ARG A 154 17.10 13.29 9.69
C ARG A 154 16.85 13.78 8.28
N TRP A 155 15.62 13.60 7.82
CA TRP A 155 15.17 14.11 6.55
C TRP A 155 13.64 14.20 6.51
N ILE A 156 13.15 15.12 5.70
CA ILE A 156 11.74 15.26 5.36
C ILE A 156 11.60 15.49 3.86
N GLY A 157 10.71 14.72 3.23
CA GLY A 157 10.36 14.88 1.82
C GLY A 157 8.88 14.98 1.61
N SER A 158 8.45 15.59 0.50
CA SER A 158 7.05 15.67 0.13
C SER A 158 6.79 15.39 -1.35
N ARG A 159 5.58 14.91 -1.65
CA ARG A 159 5.06 14.70 -3.01
C ARG A 159 3.63 15.20 -3.09
N ARG A 160 3.33 15.98 -4.13
CA ARG A 160 1.96 16.35 -4.47
C ARG A 160 1.35 15.33 -5.42
N VAL A 161 0.13 14.88 -5.11
CA VAL A 161 -0.70 14.03 -5.97
C VAL A 161 -1.87 14.87 -6.44
N GLN A 162 -1.92 15.11 -7.75
CA GLN A 162 -2.93 15.99 -8.34
C GLN A 162 -4.29 15.31 -8.40
N ALA A 163 -5.34 16.14 -8.47
CA ALA A 163 -6.72 15.68 -8.61
C ALA A 163 -6.93 14.69 -9.76
N ARG A 164 -6.30 14.97 -10.92
CA ARG A 164 -6.38 14.10 -12.10
C ARG A 164 -5.75 12.72 -11.85
N GLU A 165 -4.67 12.66 -11.07
CA GLU A 165 -3.98 11.41 -10.75
C GLU A 165 -4.87 10.54 -9.86
N MET A 166 -5.49 11.12 -8.82
CA MET A 166 -6.46 10.41 -7.97
C MET A 166 -7.78 10.04 -8.68
N ALA A 167 -8.16 10.78 -9.71
CA ALA A 167 -9.32 10.44 -10.53
C ALA A 167 -9.04 9.21 -11.41
N LEU A 168 -7.83 9.11 -11.97
CA LEU A 168 -7.37 7.97 -12.76
C LEU A 168 -7.07 6.75 -11.88
N ASP A 169 -6.53 6.98 -10.68
CA ASP A 169 -6.24 5.95 -9.71
C ASP A 169 -6.81 6.29 -8.31
N PRO A 170 -8.05 5.83 -8.02
CA PRO A 170 -8.67 5.98 -6.71
C PRO A 170 -7.92 5.31 -5.56
N SER A 171 -6.94 4.45 -5.83
CA SER A 171 -6.12 3.84 -4.78
C SER A 171 -5.07 4.79 -4.20
N LEU A 172 -4.83 5.94 -4.84
CA LEU A 172 -3.97 7.02 -4.33
C LEU A 172 -4.68 7.89 -3.28
N ARG A 173 -6.01 7.75 -3.16
CA ARG A 173 -6.82 8.52 -2.22
C ARG A 173 -6.46 8.16 -0.78
N PRO A 174 -6.38 9.14 0.12
CA PRO A 174 -5.99 8.91 1.50
C PRO A 174 -7.00 8.05 2.24
N VAL A 175 -6.51 7.31 3.24
CA VAL A 175 -7.33 6.77 4.32
C VAL A 175 -7.41 7.82 5.42
N ARG A 176 -8.63 8.20 5.77
CA ARG A 176 -8.95 9.13 6.84
C ARG A 176 -9.40 8.37 8.08
N PHE A 177 -8.72 8.63 9.17
CA PHE A 177 -9.11 8.25 10.53
C PHE A 177 -9.81 9.46 11.15
N GLU A 178 -11.03 9.27 11.64
CA GLU A 178 -11.71 10.26 12.49
C GLU A 178 -11.02 10.37 13.85
N PRO A 179 -11.26 11.47 14.60
CA PRO A 179 -10.90 11.50 16.01
C PRO A 179 -11.45 10.26 16.74
N ASP A 180 -10.67 9.73 17.66
CA ASP A 180 -10.99 8.56 18.49
C ASP A 180 -11.19 7.23 17.72
N ALA A 181 -10.83 7.17 16.43
CA ALA A 181 -11.14 6.02 15.57
C ALA A 181 -10.49 4.69 16.02
N MET A 182 -9.34 4.76 16.68
CA MET A 182 -8.56 3.63 17.20
C MET A 182 -8.60 3.57 18.74
N GLY A 183 -9.50 4.33 19.37
CA GLY A 183 -9.63 4.46 20.82
C GLY A 183 -9.57 5.93 21.28
N PRO A 184 -9.93 6.23 22.54
CA PRO A 184 -9.95 7.60 23.05
C PRO A 184 -8.62 8.33 22.86
N GLY A 185 -8.64 9.47 22.18
CA GLY A 185 -7.46 10.28 21.82
C GLY A 185 -6.58 9.69 20.71
N SER A 186 -7.05 8.67 19.98
CA SER A 186 -6.26 7.98 18.96
C SER A 186 -7.03 7.82 17.64
N PRO A 187 -6.82 8.69 16.65
CA PRO A 187 -6.10 9.97 16.74
C PRO A 187 -6.89 11.04 17.52
N GLU A 188 -6.23 12.08 18.02
CA GLU A 188 -6.83 13.25 18.69
C GLU A 188 -7.60 14.16 17.71
N ARG A 189 -7.18 14.13 16.45
CA ARG A 189 -7.78 14.87 15.34
C ARG A 189 -7.88 13.97 14.13
N ALA A 190 -8.65 14.40 13.14
CA ALA A 190 -8.72 13.65 11.90
C ALA A 190 -7.33 13.51 11.26
N LEU A 191 -6.90 12.28 11.02
CA LEU A 191 -5.62 11.93 10.43
C LEU A 191 -5.83 11.40 9.01
N ARG A 192 -5.08 11.91 8.04
CA ARG A 192 -5.09 11.43 6.66
C ARG A 192 -3.73 10.86 6.31
N VAL A 193 -3.72 9.63 5.83
CA VAL A 193 -2.49 8.92 5.45
C VAL A 193 -2.69 8.17 4.14
N SER A 194 -1.60 7.87 3.46
CA SER A 194 -1.66 6.99 2.29
C SER A 194 -2.18 5.59 2.69
N PRO A 195 -2.82 4.84 1.78
CA PRO A 195 -3.42 3.55 2.14
C PRO A 195 -2.48 2.47 2.69
N GLN A 196 -1.18 2.48 2.40
CA GLN A 196 -0.25 1.49 2.99
C GLN A 196 0.50 2.01 4.22
N HIS A 197 0.28 3.27 4.62
CA HIS A 197 0.93 3.81 5.80
C HIS A 197 0.59 2.98 7.02
N ARG A 198 1.59 2.56 7.80
CA ARG A 198 1.34 1.62 8.89
C ARG A 198 1.06 2.33 10.20
N VAL A 199 -0.01 1.84 10.82
CA VAL A 199 -0.45 2.21 12.16
C VAL A 199 0.07 1.14 13.12
N PHE A 200 0.65 1.58 14.22
CA PHE A 200 1.05 0.69 15.30
C PHE A 200 -0.18 0.15 16.03
N LEU A 201 -0.21 -1.16 16.25
CA LEU A 201 -1.19 -1.83 17.08
C LEU A 201 -0.50 -2.69 18.14
N GLN A 202 -1.04 -2.64 19.34
CA GLN A 202 -0.75 -3.56 20.41
C GLN A 202 -2.06 -4.28 20.78
N ASP A 203 -2.16 -5.56 20.46
CA ASP A 203 -3.38 -6.34 20.67
C ASP A 203 -3.00 -7.79 21.03
N TRP A 204 -3.66 -8.36 22.04
CA TRP A 204 -3.44 -9.76 22.46
C TRP A 204 -3.69 -10.77 21.33
N ARG A 205 -4.53 -10.42 20.36
CA ARG A 205 -4.78 -11.23 19.17
C ARG A 205 -3.56 -11.30 18.28
N ALA A 206 -2.76 -10.24 18.19
CA ALA A 206 -1.50 -10.27 17.45
C ALA A 206 -0.54 -11.28 18.09
N GLN A 207 -0.48 -11.31 19.42
CA GLN A 207 0.30 -12.30 20.16
C GLN A 207 -0.22 -13.72 19.93
N LEU A 208 -1.55 -13.91 19.95
CA LEU A 208 -2.16 -15.23 19.75
C LEU A 208 -1.97 -15.75 18.31
N MET A 209 -2.11 -14.89 17.30
CA MET A 209 -2.13 -15.31 15.89
C MET A 209 -0.75 -15.28 15.23
N PHE A 210 0.13 -14.38 15.65
CA PHE A 210 1.42 -14.14 15.00
C PHE A 210 2.62 -14.27 15.96
N GLY A 211 2.37 -14.45 17.26
CA GLY A 211 3.45 -14.52 18.26
C GLY A 211 4.08 -13.17 18.59
N GLU A 212 3.45 -12.06 18.18
CA GLU A 212 3.96 -10.70 18.31
C GLU A 212 3.01 -9.82 19.12
N ASP A 213 3.51 -9.22 20.21
CA ASP A 213 2.71 -8.32 21.06
C ASP A 213 2.39 -6.98 20.37
N GLN A 214 3.22 -6.58 19.41
CA GLN A 214 3.22 -5.27 18.79
C GLN A 214 3.48 -5.38 17.30
N VAL A 215 2.61 -4.79 16.49
CA VAL A 215 2.64 -4.94 15.03
C VAL A 215 2.33 -3.64 14.30
N LEU A 216 2.78 -3.55 13.06
CA LEU A 216 2.47 -2.44 12.14
C LEU A 216 1.46 -2.89 11.09
N VAL A 217 0.31 -2.22 11.03
CA VAL A 217 -0.83 -2.58 10.16
C VAL A 217 -1.08 -1.51 9.10
N PRO A 218 -1.21 -1.87 7.80
CA PRO A 218 -1.54 -0.90 6.75
C PRO A 218 -2.89 -0.22 7.01
N ALA A 219 -2.94 1.10 6.85
CA ALA A 219 -4.15 1.90 7.07
C ALA A 219 -5.38 1.39 6.29
N LYS A 220 -5.19 0.93 5.04
CA LYS A 220 -6.28 0.35 4.21
C LYS A 220 -6.94 -0.89 4.82
N SER A 221 -6.21 -1.62 5.66
CA SER A 221 -6.71 -2.82 6.32
C SER A 221 -7.53 -2.51 7.58
N LEU A 222 -7.49 -1.26 8.04
CA LEU A 222 -8.25 -0.77 9.18
C LEU A 222 -9.56 -0.09 8.78
N ILE A 223 -9.86 -0.02 7.47
CA ILE A 223 -11.09 0.59 6.96
C ILE A 223 -12.29 -0.19 7.50
N ASN A 224 -13.20 0.53 8.16
CA ASN A 224 -14.41 0.00 8.78
C ASN A 224 -15.67 0.75 8.32
N ASP A 225 -15.54 1.55 7.26
CA ASP A 225 -16.58 2.39 6.64
C ASP A 225 -17.30 3.37 7.59
N SER A 226 -16.78 3.56 8.80
CA SER A 226 -17.33 4.45 9.82
C SER A 226 -16.27 5.46 10.28
N THR A 227 -15.46 5.08 11.26
CA THR A 227 -14.40 5.93 11.85
C THR A 227 -13.10 5.88 11.07
N VAL A 228 -12.86 4.86 10.25
CA VAL A 228 -11.71 4.74 9.36
C VAL A 228 -12.21 4.45 7.94
N ARG A 229 -11.91 5.36 7.02
CA ARG A 229 -12.53 5.33 5.68
C ARG A 229 -11.60 5.91 4.63
N ARG A 230 -11.64 5.34 3.42
CA ARG A 230 -10.97 5.94 2.27
C ARG A 230 -11.76 7.17 1.82
N GLU A 231 -11.07 8.27 1.55
CA GLU A 231 -11.72 9.45 1.02
C GLU A 231 -12.22 9.20 -0.41
N THR A 232 -13.33 9.84 -0.78
CA THR A 232 -13.95 9.74 -2.10
C THR A 232 -13.64 10.94 -2.99
N GLY A 233 -13.16 12.03 -2.41
CA GLY A 233 -12.74 13.23 -3.12
C GLY A 233 -11.48 13.00 -3.96
N ASN A 234 -11.29 13.87 -4.94
CA ASN A 234 -10.06 13.94 -5.74
C ASN A 234 -9.37 15.29 -5.52
N GLU A 235 -9.49 15.89 -4.34
CA GLU A 235 -8.79 17.16 -4.05
C GLU A 235 -7.29 16.90 -4.00
N GLU A 236 -6.48 17.79 -4.56
CA GLU A 236 -5.02 17.67 -4.51
C GLU A 236 -4.54 17.47 -3.07
N ILE A 237 -3.62 16.52 -2.89
CA ILE A 237 -3.03 16.19 -1.60
C ILE A 237 -1.51 16.23 -1.70
N GLU A 238 -0.86 16.80 -0.69
CA GLU A 238 0.58 16.73 -0.52
C GLU A 238 0.88 15.73 0.60
N TYR A 239 1.65 14.71 0.27
CA TYR A 239 2.10 13.66 1.17
C TYR A 239 3.54 13.93 1.63
N PHE A 240 3.86 13.56 2.87
CA PHE A 240 5.16 13.76 3.50
C PHE A 240 5.74 12.45 4.04
N HIS A 241 7.06 12.36 3.99
CA HIS A 241 7.87 11.27 4.53
C HIS A 241 8.84 11.84 5.57
N ILE A 242 8.94 11.19 6.73
CA ILE A 242 9.83 11.62 7.82
C ILE A 242 10.80 10.49 8.11
N LEU A 243 12.09 10.79 8.07
CA LEU A 243 13.16 9.82 8.31
C LEU A 243 13.92 10.15 9.58
N PHE A 244 14.34 9.12 10.31
CA PHE A 244 15.22 9.18 11.49
C PHE A 244 16.51 8.38 11.25
N ASP A 245 17.39 8.24 12.26
CA ASP A 245 18.58 7.38 12.16
C ASP A 245 18.24 5.89 12.06
N GLU A 246 17.17 5.49 12.74
CA GLU A 246 16.62 4.13 12.73
C GLU A 246 15.12 4.23 12.51
N HIS A 247 14.46 3.15 12.07
CA HIS A 247 13.01 3.16 11.92
C HIS A 247 12.34 3.39 13.28
N GLN A 248 11.49 4.41 13.35
CA GLN A 248 10.77 4.78 14.56
C GLN A 248 9.26 4.59 14.40
N ILE A 249 8.61 4.38 15.54
CA ILE A 249 7.19 4.65 15.72
C ILE A 249 7.07 6.05 16.30
N MET A 250 6.41 6.95 15.57
CA MET A 250 6.14 8.34 15.95
C MET A 250 4.66 8.55 16.21
N PHE A 251 4.29 9.71 16.75
CA PHE A 251 2.89 10.06 16.98
C PHE A 251 2.42 11.12 15.98
N THR A 252 1.42 10.75 15.18
CA THR A 252 0.78 11.59 14.16
C THR A 252 -0.67 11.86 14.58
N GLU A 253 -0.99 13.11 14.89
CA GLU A 253 -2.26 13.49 15.53
C GLU A 253 -2.58 12.61 16.75
N GLY A 254 -1.56 12.29 17.56
CA GLY A 254 -1.70 11.41 18.73
C GLY A 254 -1.80 9.91 18.44
N LEU A 255 -1.98 9.48 17.19
CA LEU A 255 -1.95 8.07 16.80
C LEU A 255 -0.51 7.61 16.52
N ALA A 256 -0.13 6.46 17.08
CA ALA A 256 1.18 5.84 16.82
C ALA A 256 1.26 5.27 15.39
N THR A 257 2.21 5.76 14.60
CA THR A 257 2.41 5.40 13.19
C THR A 257 3.90 5.25 12.88
N GLU A 258 4.19 4.57 11.77
CA GLU A 258 5.57 4.37 11.35
C GLU A 258 6.21 5.62 10.73
N SER A 259 7.50 5.81 10.96
CA SER A 259 8.33 6.70 10.16
C SER A 259 8.69 6.07 8.81
N PHE A 260 9.32 6.82 7.91
CA PHE A 260 9.81 6.27 6.66
C PHE A 260 10.99 5.32 6.90
N HIS A 261 10.97 4.13 6.27
CA HIS A 261 12.05 3.15 6.32
C HIS A 261 12.73 2.98 4.94
N PRO A 262 13.92 3.56 4.71
CA PRO A 262 14.66 3.44 3.46
C PRO A 262 15.14 2.03 3.13
N GLY A 263 15.35 1.12 4.09
CA GLY A 263 15.65 -0.28 3.75
C GLY A 263 14.50 -1.03 3.03
N ALA A 264 13.31 -0.41 2.93
CA ALA A 264 12.21 -0.87 2.08
C ALA A 264 12.14 -0.09 0.73
N TYR A 265 13.02 0.89 0.53
CA TYR A 265 13.09 1.85 -0.58
C TYR A 265 14.55 2.31 -0.84
N THR A 266 15.28 1.77 -1.82
CA THR A 266 16.69 2.19 -2.01
C THR A 266 16.80 3.69 -2.33
N LEU A 267 17.77 4.41 -1.79
CA LEU A 267 17.86 5.88 -1.97
C LEU A 267 17.98 6.37 -3.41
N ALA A 268 18.32 5.47 -4.34
CA ALA A 268 18.20 5.68 -5.77
C ALA A 268 16.80 6.21 -6.18
N GLU A 269 15.81 5.94 -5.34
CA GLU A 269 14.37 6.15 -5.49
C GLU A 269 13.82 7.50 -5.05
N LEU A 270 14.69 8.46 -4.77
CA LEU A 270 14.23 9.80 -4.46
C LEU A 270 14.53 10.66 -5.66
N ASP A 271 13.71 11.69 -5.88
CA ASP A 271 14.01 12.73 -6.86
C ASP A 271 15.49 13.12 -6.73
N ALA A 272 16.21 13.21 -7.86
CA ALA A 272 17.66 13.42 -7.86
C ALA A 272 18.19 14.44 -6.84
N PRO A 273 17.55 15.61 -6.61
CA PRO A 273 17.93 16.53 -5.53
C PRO A 273 17.71 15.96 -4.12
N VAL A 274 16.58 15.31 -3.88
CA VAL A 274 16.20 14.67 -2.62
C VAL A 274 17.13 13.49 -2.30
N ARG A 275 17.43 12.66 -3.31
CA ARG A 275 18.43 11.59 -3.21
C ARG A 275 19.81 12.13 -2.89
N ALA A 276 20.27 13.14 -3.64
CA ALA A 276 21.60 13.71 -3.43
C ALA A 276 21.74 14.32 -2.02
N GLU A 277 20.67 14.92 -1.51
CA GLU A 277 20.59 15.41 -0.14
C GLU A 277 20.65 14.26 0.88
N LEU A 278 19.82 13.22 0.71
CA LEU A 278 19.81 12.07 1.61
C LEU A 278 21.12 11.28 1.61
N LEU A 279 21.74 11.05 0.45
CA LEU A 279 23.06 10.41 0.33
C LEU A 279 24.20 11.27 0.89
N LYS A 280 24.05 12.60 0.86
CA LYS A 280 25.00 13.52 1.50
C LYS A 280 24.88 13.48 3.02
N LEU A 281 23.66 13.33 3.56
CA LEU A 281 23.41 13.28 5.00
C LEU A 281 23.71 11.89 5.58
N PHE A 282 23.43 10.82 4.84
CA PHE A 282 23.62 9.43 5.27
C PHE A 282 24.36 8.62 4.21
N PRO A 283 25.70 8.78 4.09
CA PRO A 283 26.50 8.11 3.07
C PRO A 283 26.46 6.58 3.16
N HIS A 284 26.26 6.04 4.37
CA HIS A 284 26.21 4.60 4.64
C HIS A 284 24.98 3.90 4.04
N LEU A 285 23.99 4.67 3.60
CA LEU A 285 22.81 4.12 2.94
C LEU A 285 23.05 3.85 1.43
N GLN A 286 24.24 4.16 0.89
CA GLN A 286 24.66 3.74 -0.46
C GLN A 286 24.80 2.22 -0.60
N ASP A 287 25.02 1.52 0.50
CA ASP A 287 25.13 0.07 0.53
C ASP A 287 23.75 -0.53 0.93
N ASP A 288 23.27 -1.51 0.18
CA ASP A 288 21.90 -2.08 0.17
C ASP A 288 21.42 -2.71 1.50
N THR A 289 22.20 -2.55 2.57
CA THR A 289 21.95 -3.08 3.93
C THR A 289 22.00 -2.00 5.03
N GLY A 290 22.11 -0.71 4.68
CA GLY A 290 22.64 0.33 5.58
C GLY A 290 21.71 0.99 6.61
N TYR A 291 20.38 0.88 6.52
CA TYR A 291 19.45 1.63 7.42
C TYR A 291 19.10 0.90 8.73
N GLY A 292 19.18 -0.42 8.76
CA GLY A 292 18.77 -1.23 9.92
C GLY A 292 17.38 -1.87 9.76
N ALA A 293 16.88 -2.43 10.86
CA ALA A 293 15.63 -3.21 10.89
C ALA A 293 14.39 -2.33 11.10
N VAL A 294 13.22 -2.84 10.69
CA VAL A 294 11.94 -2.22 11.03
C VAL A 294 11.72 -2.23 12.54
N ALA A 295 11.27 -1.09 13.09
CA ALA A 295 10.89 -0.92 14.50
C ALA A 295 10.02 -2.07 15.04
N ARG A 296 9.04 -2.54 14.25
CA ARG A 296 8.15 -3.65 14.61
C ARG A 296 7.82 -4.53 13.40
N PRO A 297 7.47 -5.80 13.63
CA PRO A 297 6.93 -6.68 12.59
C PRO A 297 5.70 -6.06 11.94
N ALA A 298 5.60 -6.20 10.64
CA ALA A 298 4.61 -5.51 9.85
C ALA A 298 3.66 -6.52 9.19
N LEU A 299 2.39 -6.49 9.60
CA LEU A 299 1.40 -7.45 9.13
C LEU A 299 1.01 -7.20 7.67
N ARG A 300 0.68 -8.29 7.00
CA ARG A 300 0.04 -8.29 5.69
C ARG A 300 -1.40 -7.80 5.80
N ALA A 301 -1.94 -7.32 4.70
CA ALA A 301 -3.32 -6.84 4.65
C ALA A 301 -4.38 -7.91 4.99
N TRP A 302 -4.07 -9.20 4.77
CA TRP A 302 -4.95 -10.31 5.18
C TRP A 302 -4.71 -10.74 6.63
N GLU A 303 -3.47 -10.70 7.13
CA GLU A 303 -3.15 -10.95 8.55
C GLU A 303 -3.84 -9.89 9.44
N ALA A 304 -3.80 -8.63 8.99
CA ALA A 304 -4.51 -7.52 9.62
C ALA A 304 -6.04 -7.70 9.66
N ARG A 305 -6.63 -8.32 8.63
CA ARG A 305 -8.07 -8.60 8.61
C ARG A 305 -8.48 -9.63 9.66
N MET A 306 -7.60 -10.60 9.97
CA MET A 306 -7.86 -11.57 11.04
C MET A 306 -7.94 -10.91 12.43
N LEU A 307 -7.23 -9.79 12.65
CA LEU A 307 -7.38 -9.00 13.88
C LEU A 307 -8.78 -8.38 14.01
N HIS A 308 -9.40 -8.01 12.88
CA HIS A 308 -10.73 -7.39 12.83
C HIS A 308 -11.88 -8.41 12.89
N GLU A 309 -11.78 -9.56 12.23
CA GLU A 309 -12.88 -10.56 12.25
C GLU A 309 -13.13 -11.14 13.65
N ALA A 310 -12.14 -11.11 14.54
CA ALA A 310 -12.30 -11.45 15.96
C ALA A 310 -13.02 -10.37 16.80
N ILE A 311 -13.56 -9.31 16.18
CA ILE A 311 -14.27 -8.18 16.81
C ILE A 311 -15.79 -8.33 16.76
N GLU A 312 -16.37 -9.19 15.91
CA GLU A 312 -17.83 -9.35 15.94
C GLU A 312 -18.26 -10.17 17.17
N PRO A 313 -19.01 -9.60 18.13
CA PRO A 313 -19.75 -10.43 19.06
C PRO A 313 -20.73 -11.29 18.25
N PRO A 314 -21.02 -12.54 18.69
CA PRO A 314 -21.98 -13.38 17.99
C PRO A 314 -23.28 -12.60 17.81
N VAL A 315 -23.75 -12.53 16.56
CA VAL A 315 -25.09 -12.04 16.26
C VAL A 315 -26.05 -12.87 17.09
N SER A 316 -26.65 -12.26 18.11
CA SER A 316 -27.67 -12.92 18.92
C SER A 316 -28.83 -13.33 17.99
N PRO A 317 -29.35 -14.56 18.12
CA PRO A 317 -30.39 -15.11 17.24
C PRO A 317 -31.71 -14.36 17.30
#